data_AF-A0A962V6S3-F1
#
_entry.id   AF-A0A962V6S3-F1
#
_cell.length_a   1.000
_cell.length_b   1.000
_cell.length_c   1.000
_cell.angle_alpha   90.00
_cell.angle_beta   90.00
_cell.angle_gamma   90.00
#
_symmetry.space_group_name_H-M   'P 1'
#
loop_
_entity.id
_entity.type
_entity.pdbx_description
1 polymer ?
#
loop_
_entity_poly.entity_id
_entity_poly.type
_entity_poly.pdbx_seq_one_letter_code
_entity_poly.pdbx_strand_id
1 'polypeptide(L)'
;MRKNRLRQLLDADQPSLGTHLHSSWPSIIELVGHSGMFDYIEFVAEYAPYDLYGLENMARAVDLFDHMSAMMKIEQEPRTFLTVRAIGSGIQNVLFADPRTAADVEACVR
;
A
#
# COMPACT_ATOMS: atom_id res chain seq x y z
N MET A 1 -3.08 16.56 3.44
CA MET A 1 -2.92 15.14 3.04
C MET A 1 -3.00 14.28 4.29
N ARG A 2 -3.53 13.04 4.19
CA ARG A 2 -3.50 12.08 5.31
C ARG A 2 -2.05 11.79 5.72
N LYS A 3 -1.83 11.45 6.99
CA LYS A 3 -0.51 11.10 7.50
C LYS A 3 -0.01 9.85 6.76
N ASN A 4 1.23 9.88 6.30
CA ASN A 4 1.89 8.75 5.66
C ASN A 4 3.18 8.45 6.43
N ARG A 5 3.12 7.44 7.30
CA ARG A 5 4.23 7.05 8.18
C ARG A 5 5.48 6.67 7.39
N LEU A 6 5.32 5.84 6.35
CA LEU A 6 6.44 5.42 5.52
C LEU A 6 7.14 6.62 4.88
N ARG A 7 6.38 7.56 4.30
CA ARG A 7 6.96 8.77 3.70
C ARG A 7 7.73 9.62 4.72
N GLN A 8 7.20 9.78 5.93
CA GLN A 8 7.88 10.51 7.01
C GLN A 8 9.24 9.91 7.38
N LEU A 9 9.34 8.58 7.45
CA LEU A 9 10.59 7.90 7.76
C LEU A 9 11.60 8.03 6.62
N LEU A 10 11.16 7.84 5.38
CA LEU A 10 12.00 7.99 4.21
C LEU A 10 12.52 9.43 4.05
N ASP A 11 11.70 10.45 4.33
CA ASP A 11 12.12 11.86 4.31
C ASP A 11 13.13 12.20 5.41
N ALA A 12 13.08 11.47 6.52
CA ALA A 12 13.99 11.61 7.66
C ALA A 12 15.24 10.72 7.57
N ASP A 13 15.42 9.99 6.45
CA ASP A 13 16.49 8.99 6.27
C ASP A 13 16.52 7.94 7.40
N GLN A 14 15.34 7.52 7.86
CA GLN A 14 15.16 6.53 8.91
C GLN A 14 14.72 5.18 8.35
N PRO A 15 15.14 4.06 8.98
CA PRO A 15 14.65 2.75 8.59
C PRO A 15 13.15 2.62 8.86
N SER A 16 12.49 1.79 8.05
CA SER A 16 11.08 1.42 8.22
C SER A 16 10.93 -0.10 8.26
N LEU A 17 10.02 -0.61 9.08
CA LEU A 17 9.67 -2.03 9.11
C LEU A 17 8.29 -2.26 8.50
N GLY A 18 8.21 -3.11 7.47
CA GLY A 18 6.97 -3.49 6.80
C GLY A 18 6.68 -4.98 6.87
N THR A 19 5.42 -5.35 6.61
CA THR A 19 5.01 -6.76 6.41
C THR A 19 4.15 -6.92 5.16
N HIS A 20 4.30 -8.06 4.48
CA HIS A 20 3.48 -8.44 3.33
C HIS A 20 2.16 -9.05 3.78
N LEU A 21 1.07 -8.67 3.13
CA LEU A 21 -0.25 -9.26 3.30
C LEU A 21 -0.74 -9.87 2.00
N HIS A 22 -1.03 -11.16 2.06
CA HIS A 22 -1.66 -11.94 0.98
C HIS A 22 -3.15 -12.20 1.24
N SER A 23 -3.75 -11.48 2.19
CA SER A 23 -5.17 -11.57 2.54
C SER A 23 -5.82 -10.20 2.39
N SER A 24 -6.99 -10.17 1.75
CA SER A 24 -7.81 -8.97 1.59
C SER A 24 -8.73 -8.71 2.79
N TRP A 25 -8.61 -9.51 3.86
CA TRP A 25 -9.46 -9.39 5.04
C TRP A 25 -8.99 -8.25 5.97
N PRO A 26 -9.85 -7.25 6.25
CA PRO A 26 -9.48 -6.11 7.10
C PRO A 26 -9.01 -6.51 8.50
N SER A 27 -9.55 -7.60 9.05
CA SER A 27 -9.15 -8.12 10.37
C SER A 27 -7.67 -8.51 10.45
N ILE A 28 -7.06 -8.92 9.34
CA ILE A 28 -5.62 -9.21 9.30
C ILE A 28 -4.81 -7.92 9.38
N ILE A 29 -5.26 -6.85 8.73
CA ILE A 29 -4.65 -5.52 8.84
C ILE A 29 -4.80 -4.99 10.27
N GLU A 30 -5.97 -5.15 10.89
CA GLU A 30 -6.19 -4.75 12.28
C GLU A 30 -5.28 -5.51 13.24
N LEU A 31 -5.09 -6.82 13.04
CA LEU A 31 -4.16 -7.61 13.84
C LEU A 31 -2.72 -7.07 13.73
N VAL A 32 -2.28 -6.72 12.52
CA VAL A 32 -0.98 -6.08 12.30
C VAL A 32 -0.90 -4.72 12.99
N GLY A 33 -1.92 -3.87 12.82
CA GLY A 33 -1.95 -2.54 13.45
C GLY A 33 -1.97 -2.60 14.97
N HIS A 34 -2.68 -3.56 15.56
CA HIS A 34 -2.69 -3.79 17.01
C HIS A 34 -1.35 -4.29 17.56
N SER A 35 -0.49 -4.87 16.74
CA SER A 35 0.86 -5.25 17.17
C SER A 35 1.73 -4.04 17.53
N GLY A 36 1.50 -2.88 16.91
CA GLY A 36 2.33 -1.69 17.09
C GLY A 36 3.74 -1.78 16.50
N MET A 37 4.05 -2.85 15.76
CA MET A 37 5.42 -3.17 15.34
C MET A 37 5.79 -2.67 13.95
N PHE A 38 4.83 -2.40 13.08
CA PHE A 38 5.06 -2.14 11.65
C PHE A 38 4.72 -0.70 11.27
N ASP A 39 5.60 -0.05 10.53
CA ASP A 39 5.39 1.30 9.99
C ASP A 39 4.49 1.29 8.76
N TYR A 40 4.42 0.16 8.05
CA TYR A 40 3.49 -0.04 6.95
C TYR A 40 3.15 -1.50 6.67
N ILE A 41 2.02 -1.73 6.01
CA ILE A 41 1.67 -3.00 5.37
C ILE A 41 1.82 -2.88 3.86
N GLU A 42 2.28 -3.94 3.20
CA GLU A 42 2.23 -4.08 1.75
C GLU A 42 1.17 -5.11 1.38
N PHE A 43 0.08 -4.67 0.76
CA PHE A 43 -0.88 -5.59 0.15
C PHE A 43 -0.35 -6.05 -1.21
N VAL A 44 -0.04 -7.34 -1.30
CA VAL A 44 0.62 -7.93 -2.47
C VAL A 44 -0.41 -8.32 -3.53
N ALA A 45 -1.03 -7.31 -4.14
CA ALA A 45 -2.19 -7.46 -5.01
C ALA A 45 -1.93 -8.26 -6.30
N GLU A 46 -0.66 -8.42 -6.69
CA GLU A 46 -0.23 -9.29 -7.79
C GLU A 46 -0.50 -10.78 -7.50
N TYR A 47 -0.56 -11.17 -6.23
CA TYR A 47 -0.71 -12.58 -5.83
C TYR A 47 -1.96 -12.84 -4.97
N ALA A 48 -2.56 -11.80 -4.41
CA ALA A 48 -3.69 -11.91 -3.50
C ALA A 48 -5.00 -11.55 -4.19
N PRO A 49 -6.10 -12.31 -4.00
CA PRO A 49 -7.41 -11.95 -4.54
C PRO A 49 -8.02 -10.78 -3.75
N TYR A 50 -8.55 -9.81 -4.49
CA TYR A 50 -9.31 -8.68 -3.95
C TYR A 50 -10.32 -8.19 -4.98
N ASP A 51 -11.31 -7.46 -4.50
CA ASP A 51 -12.17 -6.62 -5.32
C ASP A 51 -12.08 -5.16 -4.82
N LEU A 52 -12.82 -4.26 -5.47
CA LEU A 52 -12.79 -2.85 -5.09
C LEU A 52 -13.39 -2.60 -3.70
N TYR A 53 -14.33 -3.44 -3.24
CA TYR A 53 -14.91 -3.31 -1.90
C TYR A 53 -13.91 -3.73 -0.81
N GLY A 54 -13.21 -4.84 -1.02
CA GLY A 54 -12.11 -5.30 -0.18
C GLY A 54 -11.01 -4.25 -0.12
N LEU A 55 -10.67 -3.63 -1.25
CA LEU A 55 -9.69 -2.54 -1.30
C LEU A 55 -10.06 -1.33 -0.42
N GLU A 56 -11.32 -0.90 -0.46
CA GLU A 56 -11.81 0.18 0.41
C GLU A 56 -11.86 -0.24 1.89
N ASN A 57 -12.28 -1.46 2.18
CA ASN A 57 -12.31 -1.96 3.56
C ASN A 57 -10.91 -2.11 4.16
N MET A 58 -9.92 -2.53 3.36
CA MET A 58 -8.52 -2.56 3.77
C MET A 58 -8.01 -1.16 4.12
N ALA A 59 -8.24 -0.18 3.26
CA ALA A 59 -7.84 1.21 3.52
C ALA A 59 -8.48 1.77 4.80
N ARG A 60 -9.76 1.47 5.04
CA ARG A 60 -10.45 1.85 6.28
C ARG A 60 -9.83 1.23 7.54
N ALA A 61 -9.38 -0.03 7.47
CA ALA A 61 -8.70 -0.67 8.59
C ALA A 61 -7.33 -0.04 8.86
N VAL A 62 -6.59 0.33 7.82
CA VAL A 62 -5.31 1.04 7.96
C VAL A 62 -5.51 2.41 8.63
N ASP A 63 -6.57 3.13 8.27
CA ASP A 63 -6.91 4.46 8.82
C ASP A 63 -7.16 4.46 10.35
N LEU A 64 -7.32 3.28 10.99
CA LEU A 64 -7.46 3.17 12.45
C LEU A 64 -6.15 3.38 13.21
N PHE A 65 -4.99 3.37 12.53
CA PHE A 65 -3.67 3.31 13.17
C PHE A 65 -2.75 4.46 12.74
N ASP A 66 -2.53 5.44 13.63
CA ASP A 66 -1.69 6.62 13.36
C ASP A 66 -0.19 6.33 13.16
N HIS A 67 0.26 5.16 13.57
CA HIS A 67 1.66 4.72 13.53
C HIS A 67 1.98 3.86 12.31
N MET A 68 1.00 3.60 11.45
CA MET A 68 1.13 2.70 10.30
C MET A 68 0.59 3.37 9.04
N SER A 69 1.06 2.94 7.87
CA SER A 69 0.52 3.30 6.56
C SER A 69 0.34 2.05 5.69
N ALA A 70 -0.21 2.20 4.49
CA ALA A 70 -0.34 1.10 3.55
C ALA A 70 0.36 1.37 2.23
N MET A 71 0.80 0.28 1.61
CA MET A 71 1.32 0.20 0.27
C MET A 71 0.56 -0.89 -0.49
N MET A 72 0.21 -0.64 -1.75
CA MET A 72 -0.29 -1.68 -2.64
C MET A 72 0.74 -1.98 -3.71
N LYS A 73 1.09 -3.26 -3.87
CA LYS A 73 1.89 -3.70 -5.02
C LYS A 73 1.00 -3.67 -6.27
N ILE A 74 1.42 -2.94 -7.29
CA ILE A 74 0.68 -2.73 -8.54
C ILE A 74 1.29 -3.59 -9.63
N GLU A 75 0.48 -4.46 -10.24
CA GLU A 75 0.87 -5.27 -11.39
C GLU A 75 1.13 -4.42 -12.64
N GLN A 76 1.93 -4.94 -13.58
CA GLN A 76 2.36 -4.21 -14.77
C GLN A 76 1.18 -3.69 -15.60
N GLU A 77 0.15 -4.51 -15.80
CA GLU A 77 -1.09 -4.11 -16.48
C GLU A 77 -2.31 -4.72 -15.77
N PRO A 78 -3.39 -3.95 -15.48
CA PRO A 78 -3.62 -2.55 -15.86
C PRO A 78 -3.16 -1.54 -14.77
N ARG A 79 -1.88 -1.15 -14.76
CA ARG A 79 -1.27 -0.36 -13.66
C ARG A 79 -1.97 0.97 -13.38
N THR A 80 -2.39 1.71 -14.40
CA THR A 80 -3.02 3.03 -14.23
C THR A 80 -4.36 2.90 -13.50
N PHE A 81 -5.19 1.96 -13.93
CA PHE A 81 -6.49 1.71 -13.29
C PHE A 81 -6.29 1.29 -11.84
N LEU A 82 -5.41 0.32 -11.58
CA LEU A 82 -5.14 -0.17 -10.22
C LEU A 82 -4.60 0.92 -9.30
N THR A 83 -3.67 1.75 -9.79
CA THR A 83 -3.09 2.87 -9.03
C THR A 83 -4.16 3.89 -8.63
N VAL A 84 -5.03 4.29 -9.57
CA VAL A 84 -6.12 5.22 -9.28
C VAL A 84 -7.10 4.63 -8.26
N ARG A 85 -7.40 3.34 -8.35
CA ARG A 85 -8.28 2.67 -7.39
C ARG A 85 -7.64 2.54 -6.00
N ALA A 86 -6.36 2.24 -5.91
CA ALA A 86 -5.62 2.13 -4.66
C ALA A 86 -5.54 3.48 -3.92
N ILE A 87 -5.11 4.53 -4.64
CA ILE A 87 -5.02 5.87 -4.04
C ILE A 87 -6.42 6.39 -3.69
N GLY A 88 -7.40 6.16 -4.58
CA GLY A 88 -8.79 6.56 -4.38
C GLY A 88 -9.48 5.89 -3.20
N SER A 89 -9.07 4.67 -2.83
CA SER A 89 -9.60 3.97 -1.64
C SER A 89 -8.99 4.48 -0.33
N GLY A 90 -7.84 5.15 -0.38
CA GLY A 90 -7.13 5.70 0.78
C GLY A 90 -5.77 5.08 1.05
N ILE A 91 -5.27 4.16 0.21
CA ILE A 91 -3.91 3.63 0.32
C ILE A 91 -2.90 4.73 -0.03
N GLN A 92 -1.94 4.97 0.86
CA GLN A 92 -1.04 6.12 0.76
C GLN A 92 0.15 5.89 -0.17
N ASN A 93 0.54 4.63 -0.41
CA ASN A 93 1.75 4.27 -1.16
C ASN A 93 1.44 3.21 -2.22
N VAL A 94 2.23 3.20 -3.30
CA VAL A 94 2.16 2.18 -4.35
C VAL A 94 3.57 1.69 -4.70
N LEU A 95 3.69 0.41 -5.02
CA LEU A 95 4.92 -0.22 -5.49
C LEU A 95 4.66 -0.86 -6.84
N PHE A 96 5.22 -0.28 -7.91
CA PHE A 96 5.05 -0.81 -9.26
C PHE A 96 5.92 -2.03 -9.51
N ALA A 97 5.32 -3.10 -10.00
CA ALA A 97 6.03 -4.30 -10.43
C ALA A 97 6.68 -4.09 -11.81
N ASP A 98 7.87 -4.67 -11.99
CA ASP A 98 8.56 -4.82 -13.27
C ASP A 98 8.78 -3.56 -14.15
N PRO A 99 9.06 -2.35 -13.63
CA PRO A 99 9.64 -1.30 -14.47
C PRO A 99 11.06 -1.72 -14.90
N ARG A 100 11.29 -1.83 -16.21
CA ARG A 100 12.59 -2.30 -16.76
C ARG A 100 13.37 -1.19 -17.46
N THR A 101 12.70 -0.08 -17.75
CA THR A 101 13.28 1.07 -18.44
C THR A 101 12.94 2.37 -17.71
N ALA A 102 13.71 3.43 -17.97
CA ALA A 102 13.39 4.76 -17.47
C ALA A 102 12.01 5.23 -17.95
N ALA A 103 11.61 4.88 -19.18
CA ALA A 103 10.29 5.17 -19.72
C ALA A 103 9.16 4.46 -18.94
N ASP A 104 9.39 3.22 -18.47
CA ASP A 104 8.42 2.53 -17.61
C ASP A 104 8.26 3.26 -16.28
N VAL A 105 9.37 3.70 -15.67
CA VAL A 105 9.37 4.46 -14.41
C VAL A 105 8.64 5.80 -14.60
N GLU A 106 8.94 6.54 -15.67
CA GLU A 106 8.25 7.78 -16.02
C GLU A 106 6.74 7.57 -16.16
N ALA A 107 6.31 6.48 -16.80
CA ALA A 107 4.90 6.14 -16.95
C ALA A 107 4.22 5.74 -15.63
N CYS A 108 4.97 5.26 -14.63
CA CYS A 108 4.45 4.95 -13.29
C CYS A 108 4.20 6.22 -12.46
N VAL A 109 4.99 7.27 -12.67
CA VAL A 109 4.94 8.52 -11.90
C VAL A 109 3.93 9.53 -12.47
N ARG A 110 3.60 9.41 -13.76
CA ARG A 110 2.72 10.32 -14.50
C ARG A 110 1.25 10.16 -14.15
#